data_AF-A0A964G6E8-F1
#
_entry.id   AF-A0A964G6E8-F1
#
_cell.length_a   1.000
_cell.length_b   1.000
_cell.length_c   1.000
_cell.angle_alpha   90.00
_cell.angle_beta   90.00
_cell.angle_gamma   90.00
#
_symmetry.space_group_name_H-M   'P 1'
#
loop_
_entity.id
_entity.type
_entity.pdbx_description
1 polymer ?
#
loop_
_entity_poly.entity_id
_entity_poly.type
_entity_poly.pdbx_seq_one_letter_code
_entity_poly.pdbx_strand_id
1 'polypeptide(L)'
;MAISPHPTRTKKVPSSKLIWPAETELVGLVFELTPRAASYLYAQYAIGLHAWFLHQIQETDPELSQILHDSQSEKAFTISGLEGDLLPAGKEFQLLGDRIYRWYVTGLSQQVVQWLSQWLQNLPQEIDLRNAPLVIRSWDIAFSPTTYQQLLTAEHPLSRNIKLSFVTPTSFRSKGHHFPLPVPENVFHSYLRRWNNFSGMNVDQAEFLNWIDENVIISRHKLESQKVAAGKKGMVTGFTGAVEFAIGRSAGLRPDFVQLFYALGQLAPYCGTGHKTTFGLGQTRSQWLTESLPEVSIQSVLAARIDELTEKFMAHRKRTGGSRAGEIAETWATILARRELGESLFDIAADLEMPYETVKTYVKLARRALKVED
;
A
#
# COMPACT_ATOMS: atom_id res chain seq x y z
N MET A 1 62.87 -14.90 -26.41
CA MET A 1 61.40 -15.02 -26.47
C MET A 1 60.84 -14.60 -25.12
N ALA A 2 60.37 -13.36 -25.01
CA ALA A 2 59.72 -12.82 -23.82
C ALA A 2 58.39 -12.21 -24.28
N ILE A 3 57.28 -12.73 -23.78
CA ILE A 3 55.92 -12.37 -24.19
C ILE A 3 55.39 -11.32 -23.21
N SER A 4 55.01 -10.17 -23.73
CA SER A 4 54.38 -9.06 -23.01
C SER A 4 52.97 -9.42 -22.52
N PRO A 5 52.55 -8.97 -21.33
CA PRO A 5 51.16 -9.12 -20.88
C PRO A 5 50.26 -8.05 -21.52
N HIS A 6 49.12 -8.50 -22.07
CA HIS A 6 48.04 -7.64 -22.56
C HIS A 6 47.35 -6.90 -21.40
N PRO A 7 46.95 -5.62 -21.58
CA PRO A 7 46.14 -4.92 -20.59
C PRO A 7 44.69 -5.41 -20.65
N THR A 8 44.19 -5.91 -19.52
CA THR A 8 42.79 -6.21 -19.29
C THR A 8 41.97 -4.92 -19.32
N ARG A 9 41.18 -4.78 -20.39
CA ARG A 9 40.23 -3.68 -20.60
C ARG A 9 39.09 -3.82 -19.58
N THR A 10 39.16 -3.04 -18.50
CA THR A 10 38.05 -2.88 -17.56
C THR A 10 36.83 -2.35 -18.32
N LYS A 11 35.76 -3.14 -18.37
CA LYS A 11 34.46 -2.69 -18.87
C LYS A 11 33.96 -1.58 -17.95
N LYS A 12 34.07 -0.33 -18.40
CA LYS A 12 33.33 0.79 -17.80
C LYS A 12 31.83 0.48 -17.95
N VAL A 13 31.16 0.26 -16.82
CA VAL A 13 29.70 0.32 -16.74
C VAL A 13 29.28 1.71 -17.24
N PRO A 14 28.33 1.84 -18.17
CA PRO A 14 27.90 3.15 -18.64
C PRO A 14 27.32 3.92 -17.45
N SER A 15 27.80 5.13 -17.19
CA SER A 15 27.17 6.02 -16.22
C SER A 15 25.78 6.41 -16.76
N SER A 16 24.75 5.68 -16.35
CA SER A 16 23.37 6.09 -16.56
C SER A 16 23.20 7.47 -15.91
N LYS A 17 22.75 8.46 -16.69
CA LYS A 17 22.38 9.76 -16.12
C LYS A 17 21.20 9.53 -15.19
N LEU A 18 21.36 9.83 -13.90
CA LEU A 18 20.26 9.76 -12.95
C LEU A 18 19.20 10.79 -13.34
N ILE A 19 17.92 10.40 -13.23
CA ILE A 19 16.77 11.25 -13.57
C ILE A 19 16.62 12.39 -12.56
N TRP A 20 17.06 12.15 -11.32
CA TRP A 20 17.08 13.09 -10.20
C TRP A 20 18.47 13.08 -9.52
N PRO A 21 18.76 14.06 -8.62
CA PRO A 21 20.03 14.10 -7.90
C PRO A 21 20.31 12.80 -7.11
N ALA A 22 21.59 12.42 -7.01
CA ALA A 22 22.02 11.13 -6.45
C ALA A 22 21.69 10.98 -4.95
N GLU A 23 21.58 12.10 -4.25
CA GLU A 23 21.21 12.23 -2.85
C GLU A 23 19.70 12.15 -2.59
N THR A 24 18.87 12.03 -3.62
CA THR A 24 17.40 11.94 -3.45
C THR A 24 17.04 10.69 -2.65
N GLU A 25 16.20 10.86 -1.62
CA GLU A 25 15.78 9.79 -0.71
C GLU A 25 14.30 9.43 -0.88
N LEU A 26 13.52 10.38 -1.41
CA LEU A 26 12.07 10.28 -1.56
C LEU A 26 11.66 10.69 -2.98
N VAL A 27 10.82 9.88 -3.61
CA VAL A 27 10.16 10.23 -4.88
C VAL A 27 8.84 9.48 -4.99
N GLY A 28 7.84 10.10 -5.62
CA GLY A 28 6.60 9.44 -6.01
C GLY A 28 6.42 9.46 -7.51
N LEU A 29 6.17 8.29 -8.08
CA LEU A 29 5.91 8.10 -9.50
C LEU A 29 4.44 7.76 -9.71
N VAL A 30 3.89 8.24 -10.81
CA VAL A 30 2.60 7.81 -11.35
C VAL A 30 2.80 7.23 -12.74
N PHE A 31 2.19 6.08 -13.01
CA PHE A 31 2.17 5.43 -14.31
C PHE A 31 0.77 5.53 -14.89
N GLU A 32 0.66 5.99 -16.14
CA GLU A 32 -0.59 5.93 -16.89
C GLU A 32 -0.64 4.61 -17.68
N LEU A 33 -1.66 3.82 -17.40
CA LEU A 33 -1.83 2.46 -17.85
C LEU A 33 -3.10 2.35 -18.69
N THR A 34 -3.05 1.60 -19.78
CA THR A 34 -4.25 1.25 -20.56
C THR A 34 -4.32 -0.26 -20.76
N PRO A 35 -5.48 -0.89 -20.56
CA PRO A 35 -5.65 -2.29 -20.94
C PRO A 35 -5.57 -2.42 -22.48
N ARG A 36 -5.07 -3.56 -22.98
CA ARG A 36 -4.97 -3.81 -24.44
C ARG A 36 -6.34 -3.91 -25.11
N ALA A 37 -7.32 -4.40 -24.37
CA ALA A 37 -8.72 -4.52 -24.74
C ALA A 37 -9.55 -4.51 -23.45
N ALA A 38 -10.88 -4.41 -23.56
CA ALA A 38 -11.73 -4.60 -22.39
C ALA A 38 -11.42 -5.95 -21.73
N SER A 39 -11.10 -5.92 -20.43
CA SER A 39 -10.61 -7.09 -19.69
C SER A 39 -11.18 -7.11 -18.29
N TYR A 40 -11.00 -8.22 -17.59
CA TYR A 40 -11.44 -8.38 -16.21
C TYR A 40 -10.25 -8.49 -15.27
N LEU A 41 -10.27 -7.69 -14.21
CA LEU A 41 -9.22 -7.61 -13.21
C LEU A 41 -9.72 -8.26 -11.92
N TYR A 42 -8.98 -9.25 -11.41
CA TYR A 42 -9.35 -9.94 -10.19
C TYR A 42 -9.26 -9.03 -8.95
N ALA A 43 -10.03 -9.33 -7.90
CA ALA A 43 -10.22 -8.43 -6.76
C ALA A 43 -8.95 -8.03 -5.98
N GLN A 44 -7.95 -8.91 -5.93
CA GLN A 44 -6.71 -8.71 -5.20
C GLN A 44 -5.56 -8.31 -6.12
N TYR A 45 -5.86 -7.67 -7.26
CA TYR A 45 -4.84 -7.23 -8.20
C TYR A 45 -3.75 -6.35 -7.57
N ALA A 46 -4.02 -5.65 -6.47
CA ALA A 46 -3.01 -4.90 -5.73
C ALA A 46 -1.88 -5.79 -5.18
N ILE A 47 -2.17 -7.05 -4.83
CA ILE A 47 -1.16 -8.06 -4.50
C ILE A 47 -0.36 -8.44 -5.75
N GLY A 48 -1.03 -8.52 -6.90
CA GLY A 48 -0.39 -8.73 -8.21
C GLY A 48 0.58 -7.61 -8.56
N LEU A 49 0.15 -6.35 -8.41
CA LEU A 49 0.99 -5.16 -8.62
C LEU A 49 2.22 -5.19 -7.71
N HIS A 50 2.03 -5.53 -6.43
CA HIS A 50 3.14 -5.68 -5.49
C HIS A 50 4.10 -6.81 -5.89
N ALA A 51 3.59 -7.98 -6.22
CA ALA A 51 4.41 -9.12 -6.63
C ALA A 51 5.16 -8.83 -7.93
N TRP A 52 4.49 -8.23 -8.91
CA TRP A 52 5.09 -7.80 -10.18
C TRP A 52 6.21 -6.79 -9.94
N PHE A 53 5.98 -5.76 -9.12
CA PHE A 53 7.00 -4.77 -8.79
C PHE A 53 8.23 -5.40 -8.11
N LEU A 54 8.04 -6.27 -7.11
CA LEU A 54 9.15 -6.96 -6.47
C LEU A 54 9.91 -7.87 -7.44
N HIS A 55 9.21 -8.51 -8.38
CA HIS A 55 9.86 -9.30 -9.42
C HIS A 55 10.77 -8.44 -10.30
N GLN A 56 10.34 -7.22 -10.66
CA GLN A 56 11.19 -6.28 -11.38
C GLN A 56 12.46 -5.91 -10.61
N ILE A 57 12.36 -5.71 -9.29
CA ILE A 57 13.54 -5.49 -8.44
C ILE A 57 14.43 -6.74 -8.48
N GLN A 58 13.86 -7.93 -8.26
CA GLN A 58 14.62 -9.17 -8.22
C GLN A 58 15.39 -9.46 -9.52
N GLU A 59 14.79 -9.16 -10.68
CA GLU A 59 15.43 -9.38 -11.98
C GLU A 59 16.58 -8.41 -12.26
N THR A 60 16.48 -7.18 -11.75
CA THR A 60 17.43 -6.10 -12.07
C THR A 60 18.48 -5.84 -10.97
N ASP A 61 18.11 -6.10 -9.72
CA ASP A 61 18.94 -5.94 -8.51
C ASP A 61 18.54 -6.98 -7.42
N PRO A 62 19.06 -8.22 -7.52
CA PRO A 62 18.77 -9.28 -6.55
C PRO A 62 19.20 -8.94 -5.11
N GLU A 63 20.26 -8.15 -4.94
CA GLU A 63 20.75 -7.77 -3.61
C GLU A 63 19.78 -6.82 -2.92
N LEU A 64 19.29 -5.80 -3.63
CA LEU A 64 18.25 -4.90 -3.12
C LEU A 64 16.96 -5.67 -2.81
N SER A 65 16.56 -6.62 -3.66
CA SER A 65 15.40 -7.46 -3.41
C SER A 65 15.53 -8.25 -2.10
N GLN A 66 16.72 -8.79 -1.81
CA GLN A 66 16.98 -9.53 -0.57
C GLN A 66 16.91 -8.60 0.65
N ILE A 67 17.50 -7.41 0.57
CA ILE A 67 17.43 -6.39 1.64
C ILE A 67 15.98 -6.02 1.93
N LEU A 68 15.19 -5.75 0.89
CA LEU A 68 13.78 -5.41 1.01
C LEU A 68 12.94 -6.58 1.53
N HIS A 69 13.34 -7.83 1.29
CA HIS A 69 12.68 -9.00 1.84
C HIS A 69 12.98 -9.15 3.34
N ASP A 70 14.27 -9.06 3.72
CA ASP A 70 14.77 -9.31 5.07
C ASP A 70 14.42 -8.21 6.08
N SER A 71 14.16 -6.98 5.61
CA SER A 71 13.67 -5.90 6.46
C SER A 71 12.28 -6.27 7.03
N GLN A 72 12.24 -6.68 8.31
CA GLN A 72 11.02 -7.11 9.00
C GLN A 72 10.13 -5.94 9.49
N SER A 73 10.64 -4.70 9.56
CA SER A 73 9.91 -3.57 10.17
C SER A 73 9.04 -2.79 9.18
N GLU A 74 9.64 -1.95 8.35
CA GLU A 74 8.98 -1.12 7.34
C GLU A 74 9.63 -1.35 5.98
N LYS A 75 8.84 -1.42 4.91
CA LYS A 75 9.37 -1.49 3.55
C LYS A 75 9.72 -0.08 3.08
N ALA A 76 10.82 0.06 2.35
CA ALA A 76 11.31 1.34 1.83
C ALA A 76 10.58 1.82 0.57
N PHE A 77 9.32 1.40 0.38
CA PHE A 77 8.48 1.78 -0.75
C PHE A 77 7.00 1.66 -0.41
N THR A 78 6.14 2.31 -1.21
CA THR A 78 4.68 2.05 -1.20
C THR A 78 4.16 1.80 -2.61
N ILE A 79 3.03 1.10 -2.70
CA ILE A 79 2.36 0.76 -3.96
C ILE A 79 0.87 1.00 -3.77
N SER A 80 0.24 1.75 -4.69
CA SER A 80 -1.20 1.93 -4.69
C SER A 80 -1.94 0.82 -5.42
N GLY A 81 -3.27 0.76 -5.22
CA GLY A 81 -4.16 0.16 -6.22
C GLY A 81 -4.22 0.99 -7.51
N LEU A 82 -5.02 0.55 -8.48
CA LEU A 82 -5.29 1.32 -9.68
C LEU A 82 -6.32 2.40 -9.35
N GLU A 83 -6.01 3.63 -9.73
CA GLU A 83 -6.94 4.75 -9.73
C GLU A 83 -7.56 4.87 -11.13
N GLY A 84 -8.90 4.90 -11.20
CA GLY A 84 -9.65 5.00 -12.45
C GLY A 84 -11.01 4.33 -12.37
N ASP A 85 -11.73 4.30 -13.48
CA ASP A 85 -13.07 3.69 -13.58
C ASP A 85 -12.96 2.15 -13.56
N LEU A 86 -12.80 1.60 -12.36
CA LEU A 86 -12.83 0.17 -12.08
C LEU A 86 -14.28 -0.25 -11.84
N LEU A 87 -15.00 -0.62 -12.90
CA LEU A 87 -16.41 -0.94 -12.79
C LEU A 87 -16.60 -2.31 -12.12
N PRO A 88 -17.35 -2.42 -11.01
CA PRO A 88 -17.66 -3.71 -10.40
C PRO A 88 -18.41 -4.60 -11.40
N ALA A 89 -17.85 -5.75 -11.73
CA ALA A 89 -18.43 -6.74 -12.63
C ALA A 89 -18.60 -8.07 -11.90
N GLY A 90 -19.53 -8.08 -10.94
CA GLY A 90 -19.75 -9.20 -10.04
C GLY A 90 -18.55 -9.44 -9.13
N LYS A 91 -17.58 -10.18 -9.64
CA LYS A 91 -16.46 -10.70 -8.87
C LYS A 91 -15.07 -10.18 -9.29
N GLU A 92 -15.04 -9.41 -10.36
CA GLU A 92 -13.86 -8.80 -10.97
C GLU A 92 -14.15 -7.31 -11.25
N PHE A 93 -13.15 -6.54 -11.68
CA PHE A 93 -13.35 -5.23 -12.30
C PHE A 93 -13.33 -5.36 -13.79
N GLN A 94 -14.32 -4.77 -14.42
CA GLN A 94 -14.20 -4.50 -15.82
C GLN A 94 -13.25 -3.31 -15.99
N LEU A 95 -12.14 -3.56 -16.67
CA LEU A 95 -11.30 -2.53 -17.24
C LEU A 95 -11.86 -2.17 -18.62
N LEU A 96 -12.12 -0.89 -18.84
CA LEU A 96 -12.58 -0.38 -20.12
C LEU A 96 -11.36 -0.16 -21.03
N GLY A 97 -11.43 -0.71 -22.24
CA GLY A 97 -10.33 -0.75 -23.22
C GLY A 97 -9.75 0.62 -23.58
N ASP A 98 -10.55 1.66 -23.47
CA ASP A 98 -10.26 3.04 -23.88
C ASP A 98 -9.95 3.98 -22.70
N ARG A 99 -9.90 3.45 -21.47
CA ARG A 99 -9.66 4.24 -20.25
C ARG A 99 -8.22 4.18 -19.81
N ILE A 100 -7.78 5.30 -19.23
CA ILE A 100 -6.50 5.42 -18.54
C ILE A 100 -6.71 5.10 -17.07
N TYR A 101 -5.85 4.24 -16.54
CA TYR A 101 -5.75 3.91 -15.13
C TYR A 101 -4.41 4.44 -14.62
N ARG A 102 -4.37 4.90 -13.37
CA ARG A 102 -3.16 5.42 -12.73
C ARG A 102 -2.68 4.48 -11.65
N TRP A 103 -1.38 4.24 -11.62
CA TRP A 103 -0.74 3.44 -10.60
C TRP A 103 0.42 4.22 -9.98
N TYR A 104 0.52 4.21 -8.66
CA TYR A 104 1.51 4.99 -7.92
C TYR A 104 2.50 4.08 -7.22
N VAL A 105 3.77 4.45 -7.34
CA VAL A 105 4.89 3.82 -6.65
C VAL A 105 5.73 4.90 -6.00
N THR A 106 6.08 4.73 -4.72
CA THR A 106 6.94 5.68 -4.02
C THR A 106 8.18 4.99 -3.48
N GLY A 107 9.32 5.66 -3.54
CA GLY A 107 10.56 5.25 -2.86
C GLY A 107 10.73 6.04 -1.56
N LEU A 108 11.20 5.37 -0.51
CA LEU A 108 11.41 5.92 0.84
C LEU A 108 12.86 5.82 1.33
N SER A 109 13.77 5.31 0.50
CA SER A 109 15.20 5.30 0.80
C SER A 109 16.00 5.62 -0.44
N GLN A 110 17.20 6.18 -0.25
CA GLN A 110 18.11 6.49 -1.35
C GLN A 110 18.37 5.29 -2.26
N GLN A 111 18.54 4.08 -1.69
CA GLN A 111 18.78 2.86 -2.47
C GLN A 111 17.61 2.53 -3.40
N VAL A 112 16.37 2.55 -2.88
CA VAL A 112 15.17 2.29 -3.70
C VAL A 112 14.97 3.39 -4.74
N VAL A 113 15.22 4.64 -4.38
CA VAL A 113 15.10 5.79 -5.29
C VAL A 113 16.14 5.75 -6.41
N GLN A 114 17.37 5.33 -6.13
CA GLN A 114 18.39 5.12 -7.15
C GLN A 114 18.00 3.96 -8.08
N TRP A 115 17.50 2.86 -7.53
CA TRP A 115 16.98 1.74 -8.32
C TRP A 115 15.83 2.17 -9.23
N LEU A 116 14.85 2.94 -8.71
CA LEU A 116 13.75 3.50 -9.51
C LEU A 116 14.27 4.32 -10.70
N SER A 117 15.32 5.13 -10.50
CA SER A 117 15.90 5.92 -11.60
C SER A 117 16.50 5.06 -12.70
N GLN A 118 17.04 3.89 -12.37
CA GLN A 118 17.61 2.94 -13.33
C GLN A 118 16.52 2.12 -14.01
N TRP A 119 15.53 1.68 -13.23
CA TRP A 119 14.37 0.92 -13.71
C TRP A 119 13.57 1.72 -14.74
N LEU A 120 13.35 3.02 -14.52
CA LEU A 120 12.66 3.90 -15.47
C LEU A 120 13.37 4.04 -16.83
N GLN A 121 14.69 3.81 -16.91
CA GLN A 121 15.43 3.86 -18.18
C GLN A 121 15.19 2.61 -19.03
N ASN A 122 14.80 1.50 -18.40
CA ASN A 122 14.52 0.22 -19.04
C ASN A 122 13.14 -0.28 -18.61
N LEU A 123 12.15 0.61 -18.62
CA LEU A 123 10.82 0.29 -18.14
C LEU A 123 10.18 -0.78 -19.04
N PRO A 124 9.59 -1.84 -18.48
CA PRO A 124 8.83 -2.81 -19.26
C PRO A 124 7.65 -2.14 -19.96
N GLN A 125 7.25 -2.68 -21.11
CA GLN A 125 6.12 -2.12 -21.88
C GLN A 125 4.77 -2.37 -21.24
N GLU A 126 4.67 -3.40 -20.40
CA GLU A 126 3.41 -3.80 -19.77
C GLU A 126 3.60 -4.37 -18.36
N ILE A 127 2.56 -4.22 -17.57
CA ILE A 127 2.37 -4.87 -16.28
C ILE A 127 1.49 -6.09 -16.52
N ASP A 128 2.03 -7.28 -16.23
CA ASP A 128 1.27 -8.51 -16.34
C ASP A 128 0.47 -8.78 -15.06
N LEU A 129 -0.86 -8.62 -15.16
CA LEU A 129 -1.83 -8.98 -14.13
C LEU A 129 -2.70 -10.16 -14.59
N ARG A 130 -2.08 -11.19 -15.18
CA ARG A 130 -2.72 -12.43 -15.66
C ARG A 130 -3.64 -12.19 -16.86
N ASN A 131 -4.94 -12.11 -16.61
CA ASN A 131 -5.98 -11.94 -17.62
C ASN A 131 -6.22 -10.48 -18.01
N ALA A 132 -5.50 -9.54 -17.39
CA ALA A 132 -5.61 -8.10 -17.63
C ALA A 132 -4.24 -7.43 -17.79
N PRO A 133 -3.47 -7.71 -18.86
CA PRO A 133 -2.21 -7.02 -19.10
C PRO A 133 -2.45 -5.52 -19.34
N LEU A 134 -1.68 -4.69 -18.66
CA LEU A 134 -1.77 -3.23 -18.69
C LEU A 134 -0.56 -2.64 -19.40
N VAL A 135 -0.78 -1.98 -20.53
CA VAL A 135 0.28 -1.28 -21.26
C VAL A 135 0.64 0.00 -20.52
N ILE A 136 1.94 0.19 -20.26
CA ILE A 136 2.46 1.43 -19.69
C ILE A 136 2.58 2.46 -20.81
N ARG A 137 1.79 3.54 -20.75
CA ARG A 137 1.79 4.60 -21.77
C ARG A 137 2.80 5.68 -21.47
N SER A 138 2.86 6.08 -20.22
CA SER A 138 3.73 7.12 -19.73
C SER A 138 3.94 6.93 -18.23
N TRP A 139 4.93 7.63 -17.71
CA TRP A 139 5.11 7.84 -16.29
C TRP A 139 5.43 9.31 -16.05
N ASP A 140 5.11 9.79 -14.86
CA ASP A 140 5.41 11.15 -14.42
C ASP A 140 5.73 11.18 -12.92
N ILE A 141 6.21 12.32 -12.45
CA ILE A 141 6.51 12.57 -11.04
C ILE A 141 5.21 13.00 -10.36
N ALA A 142 4.64 12.11 -9.54
CA ALA A 142 3.49 12.41 -8.70
C ALA A 142 3.89 13.23 -7.47
N PHE A 143 5.04 12.89 -6.86
CA PHE A 143 5.60 13.59 -5.71
C PHE A 143 7.09 13.86 -5.97
N SER A 144 7.47 15.13 -5.84
CA SER A 144 8.78 15.62 -6.23
C SER A 144 9.95 14.85 -5.57
N PRO A 145 11.05 14.61 -6.29
CA PRO A 145 12.31 14.16 -5.70
C PRO A 145 12.72 15.08 -4.54
N THR A 146 12.97 14.52 -3.36
CA THR A 146 13.37 15.28 -2.16
C THR A 146 14.19 14.42 -1.20
N THR A 147 14.70 15.04 -0.13
CA THR A 147 15.39 14.39 0.99
C THR A 147 14.64 14.61 2.30
N TYR A 148 14.87 13.77 3.29
CA TYR A 148 14.32 13.96 4.63
C TYR A 148 14.79 15.28 5.25
N GLN A 149 16.04 15.65 4.99
CA GLN A 149 16.59 16.94 5.42
C GLN A 149 15.83 18.11 4.79
N GLN A 150 15.52 18.04 3.49
CA GLN A 150 14.74 19.07 2.80
C GLN A 150 13.30 19.15 3.33
N LEU A 151 12.66 18.02 3.64
CA LEU A 151 11.34 18.04 4.28
C LEU A 151 11.38 18.69 5.67
N LEU A 152 12.43 18.45 6.45
CA LEU A 152 12.60 19.05 7.78
C LEU A 152 12.79 20.57 7.68
N THR A 153 13.65 21.03 6.77
CA THR A 153 14.01 22.46 6.65
C THR A 153 13.08 23.26 5.75
N ALA A 154 12.11 22.61 5.11
CA ALA A 154 11.10 23.28 4.29
C ALA A 154 10.34 24.32 5.11
N GLU A 155 10.09 25.49 4.52
CA GLU A 155 9.27 26.52 5.16
C GLU A 155 7.86 25.97 5.41
N HIS A 156 7.37 26.16 6.63
CA HIS A 156 6.02 25.71 6.99
C HIS A 156 4.98 26.76 6.60
N PRO A 157 3.77 26.34 6.19
CA PRO A 157 2.71 27.27 5.85
C PRO A 157 2.39 28.22 7.01
N LEU A 158 2.04 29.48 6.69
CA LEU A 158 1.53 30.43 7.69
C LEU A 158 0.26 29.91 8.39
N SER A 159 -0.54 29.13 7.66
CA SER A 159 -1.66 28.39 8.23
C SER A 159 -1.12 27.28 9.13
N ARG A 160 -1.47 27.31 10.42
CA ARG A 160 -0.99 26.35 11.44
C ARG A 160 -1.58 24.93 11.32
N ASN A 161 -1.90 24.52 10.09
CA ASN A 161 -2.78 23.41 9.80
C ASN A 161 -2.16 22.49 8.74
N ILE A 162 -2.41 21.18 8.87
CA ILE A 162 -2.07 20.15 7.89
C ILE A 162 -3.37 19.50 7.42
N LYS A 163 -3.61 19.53 6.11
CA LYS A 163 -4.76 18.89 5.46
C LYS A 163 -4.30 17.63 4.76
N LEU A 164 -4.91 16.50 5.11
CA LEU A 164 -4.65 15.20 4.51
C LEU A 164 -5.94 14.57 4.00
N SER A 165 -5.84 13.90 2.87
CA SER A 165 -6.91 13.07 2.31
C SER A 165 -6.44 11.62 2.20
N PHE A 166 -7.27 10.70 2.67
CA PHE A 166 -7.07 9.26 2.70
C PHE A 166 -7.88 8.65 1.55
N VAL A 167 -7.20 8.43 0.42
CA VAL A 167 -7.81 8.02 -0.85
C VAL A 167 -8.25 6.56 -0.82
N THR A 168 -7.48 5.72 -0.12
CA THR A 168 -7.78 4.31 0.09
C THR A 168 -7.98 4.05 1.58
N PRO A 169 -8.76 3.01 1.97
CA PRO A 169 -9.00 2.71 3.37
C PRO A 169 -7.71 2.67 4.20
N THR A 170 -7.72 3.46 5.26
CA THR A 170 -6.63 3.65 6.22
C THR A 170 -7.05 3.07 7.55
N SER A 171 -6.18 2.33 8.22
CA SER A 171 -6.52 1.71 9.49
C SER A 171 -5.28 1.69 10.37
N PHE A 172 -5.48 1.67 11.67
CA PHE A 172 -4.43 1.45 12.68
C PHE A 172 -4.71 0.16 13.46
N ARG A 173 -3.76 -0.24 14.30
CA ARG A 173 -3.94 -1.34 15.25
C ARG A 173 -3.98 -0.78 16.66
N SER A 174 -5.00 -1.15 17.43
CA SER A 174 -5.11 -0.80 18.84
C SER A 174 -5.63 -2.01 19.61
N LYS A 175 -4.86 -2.47 20.60
CA LYS A 175 -5.21 -3.62 21.46
C LYS A 175 -5.66 -4.87 20.68
N GLY A 176 -5.00 -5.15 19.55
CA GLY A 176 -5.32 -6.29 18.68
C GLY A 176 -6.45 -6.04 17.66
N HIS A 177 -7.19 -4.94 17.75
CA HIS A 177 -8.31 -4.60 16.86
C HIS A 177 -7.91 -3.58 15.78
N HIS A 178 -8.70 -3.51 14.71
CA HIS A 178 -8.59 -2.39 13.77
C HIS A 178 -9.12 -1.12 14.42
N PHE A 179 -8.41 -0.02 14.20
CA PHE A 179 -8.81 1.30 14.67
C PHE A 179 -8.96 2.23 13.47
N PRO A 180 -10.19 2.38 12.93
CA PRO A 180 -10.47 3.12 11.72
C PRO A 180 -10.72 4.62 12.01
N LEU A 181 -9.87 5.25 12.82
CA LEU A 181 -10.01 6.67 13.15
C LEU A 181 -8.65 7.39 13.06
N PRO A 182 -8.60 8.59 12.44
CA PRO A 182 -7.38 9.39 12.29
C PRO A 182 -7.05 10.19 13.56
N VAL A 183 -6.97 9.53 14.70
CA VAL A 183 -6.51 10.17 15.94
C VAL A 183 -5.07 10.66 15.72
N PRO A 184 -4.72 11.92 16.10
CA PRO A 184 -3.42 12.51 15.81
C PRO A 184 -2.25 11.61 16.20
N GLU A 185 -2.24 11.08 17.42
CA GLU A 185 -1.18 10.19 17.90
C GLU A 185 -0.95 9.00 16.95
N ASN A 186 -2.02 8.31 16.51
CA ASN A 186 -1.90 7.17 15.60
C ASN A 186 -1.39 7.57 14.21
N VAL A 187 -1.87 8.69 13.68
CA VAL A 187 -1.49 9.21 12.37
C VAL A 187 0.00 9.59 12.38
N PHE A 188 0.42 10.41 13.33
CA PHE A 188 1.80 10.87 13.40
C PHE A 188 2.77 9.78 13.85
N HIS A 189 2.35 8.83 14.69
CA HIS A 189 3.13 7.63 14.99
C HIS A 189 3.39 6.80 13.73
N SER A 190 2.41 6.68 12.83
CA SER A 190 2.59 5.98 11.56
C SER A 190 3.70 6.60 10.70
N TYR A 191 3.76 7.92 10.63
CA TYR A 191 4.79 8.62 9.86
C TYR A 191 6.13 8.58 10.56
N LEU A 192 6.15 8.79 11.88
CA LEU A 192 7.36 8.80 12.69
C LEU A 192 8.11 7.46 12.62
N ARG A 193 7.40 6.33 12.59
CA ARG A 193 8.02 5.01 12.41
C ARG A 193 8.83 4.92 11.12
N ARG A 194 8.32 5.49 10.02
CA ARG A 194 9.02 5.52 8.72
C ARG A 194 10.12 6.56 8.70
N TRP A 195 9.89 7.72 9.31
CA TRP A 195 10.91 8.74 9.52
C TRP A 195 12.13 8.17 10.25
N ASN A 196 11.94 7.57 11.43
CA ASN A 196 13.04 7.00 12.22
C ASN A 196 13.74 5.83 11.51
N ASN A 197 13.03 5.05 10.68
CA ASN A 197 13.67 3.94 9.97
C ASN A 197 14.53 4.39 8.78
N PHE A 198 14.20 5.50 8.13
CA PHE A 198 14.79 5.83 6.82
C PHE A 198 15.53 7.17 6.77
N SER A 199 15.21 8.13 7.64
CA SER A 199 15.78 9.49 7.57
C SER A 199 17.20 9.62 8.10
N GLY A 200 17.66 8.66 8.92
CA GLY A 200 18.88 8.81 9.71
C GLY A 200 18.80 9.87 10.83
N MET A 201 17.67 10.56 10.97
CA MET A 201 17.41 11.61 11.97
C MET A 201 16.40 11.09 13.01
N ASN A 202 16.89 10.24 13.92
CA ASN A 202 16.04 9.60 14.92
C ASN A 202 15.48 10.60 15.93
N VAL A 203 14.18 10.45 16.20
CA VAL A 203 13.42 11.25 17.16
C VAL A 203 12.90 10.32 18.26
N ASP A 204 12.95 10.77 19.52
CA ASP A 204 12.33 10.07 20.63
C ASP A 204 10.81 9.99 20.40
N GLN A 205 10.34 8.75 20.20
CA GLN A 205 8.95 8.50 19.87
C GLN A 205 8.00 8.86 21.01
N ALA A 206 8.36 8.55 22.26
CA ALA A 206 7.46 8.80 23.38
C ALA A 206 7.29 10.30 23.61
N GLU A 207 8.42 11.03 23.54
CA GLU A 207 8.42 12.48 23.73
C GLU A 207 7.60 13.20 22.65
N PHE A 208 7.82 12.86 21.38
CA PHE A 208 7.10 13.50 20.28
C PHE A 208 5.61 13.15 20.29
N LEU A 209 5.23 11.90 20.55
CA LEU A 209 3.82 11.50 20.57
C LEU A 209 3.05 12.10 21.75
N ASN A 210 3.68 12.25 22.92
CA ASN A 210 3.08 13.01 24.03
C ASN A 210 2.83 14.47 23.62
N TRP A 211 3.78 15.09 22.94
CA TRP A 211 3.59 16.45 22.42
C TRP A 211 2.45 16.52 21.39
N ILE A 212 2.32 15.53 20.50
CA ILE A 212 1.21 15.43 19.55
C ILE A 212 -0.13 15.36 20.28
N ASP A 213 -0.26 14.50 21.28
CA ASP A 213 -1.50 14.34 22.07
C ASP A 213 -1.90 15.64 22.78
N GLU A 214 -0.93 16.36 23.35
CA GLU A 214 -1.18 17.61 24.05
C GLU A 214 -1.47 18.81 23.13
N ASN A 215 -0.91 18.83 21.91
CA ASN A 215 -0.83 20.05 21.10
C ASN A 215 -1.49 19.96 19.73
N VAL A 216 -1.85 18.77 19.23
CA VAL A 216 -2.47 18.60 17.91
C VAL A 216 -3.94 18.22 18.06
N ILE A 217 -4.80 19.00 17.41
CA ILE A 217 -6.25 18.76 17.39
C ILE A 217 -6.74 18.49 15.96
N ILE A 218 -7.86 17.79 15.85
CA ILE A 218 -8.63 17.70 14.60
C ILE A 218 -9.54 18.92 14.54
N SER A 219 -9.25 19.85 13.63
CA SER A 219 -10.04 21.07 13.42
C SER A 219 -11.21 20.87 12.46
N ARG A 220 -11.08 19.91 11.53
CA ARG A 220 -12.11 19.57 10.53
C ARG A 220 -11.90 18.12 10.08
N HIS A 221 -12.98 17.38 9.86
CA HIS A 221 -12.92 16.06 9.22
C HIS A 221 -14.20 15.75 8.43
N LYS A 222 -14.07 14.89 7.41
CA LYS A 222 -15.17 14.23 6.70
C LYS A 222 -14.68 12.83 6.37
N LEU A 223 -15.25 11.83 7.03
CA LEU A 223 -14.75 10.47 7.03
C LEU A 223 -15.86 9.48 6.76
N GLU A 224 -15.50 8.37 6.15
CA GLU A 224 -16.37 7.21 5.98
C GLU A 224 -15.60 5.95 6.37
N SER A 225 -16.26 5.04 7.09
CA SER A 225 -15.68 3.74 7.40
C SER A 225 -15.90 2.77 6.24
N GLN A 226 -14.85 2.07 5.85
CA GLN A 226 -14.90 1.07 4.79
C GLN A 226 -14.23 -0.22 5.28
N LYS A 227 -14.94 -1.35 5.15
CA LYS A 227 -14.37 -2.66 5.41
C LYS A 227 -13.79 -3.21 4.11
N VAL A 228 -12.56 -3.68 4.16
CA VAL A 228 -11.77 -4.06 2.99
C VAL A 228 -10.96 -5.32 3.25
N ALA A 229 -10.96 -6.28 2.31
CA ALA A 229 -10.04 -7.40 2.35
C ALA A 229 -8.58 -6.91 2.18
N ALA A 230 -7.67 -7.38 3.03
CA ALA A 230 -6.30 -6.86 3.04
C ALA A 230 -5.26 -7.99 3.08
N GLY A 231 -4.37 -8.02 2.09
CA GLY A 231 -3.30 -9.02 1.99
C GLY A 231 -3.83 -10.45 1.83
N LYS A 232 -3.14 -11.41 2.47
CA LYS A 232 -3.34 -12.85 2.27
C LYS A 232 -4.62 -13.39 2.91
N LYS A 233 -4.87 -13.04 4.18
CA LYS A 233 -6.08 -13.39 4.94
C LYS A 233 -6.59 -12.20 5.73
N GLY A 234 -7.90 -12.15 5.87
CA GLY A 234 -8.59 -11.32 6.85
C GLY A 234 -9.10 -9.99 6.30
N MET A 235 -10.00 -9.45 7.08
CA MET A 235 -10.64 -8.17 6.81
C MET A 235 -9.89 -7.05 7.53
N VAL A 236 -9.99 -5.84 7.00
CA VAL A 236 -9.56 -4.61 7.66
C VAL A 236 -10.71 -3.63 7.61
N THR A 237 -11.18 -3.19 8.77
CA THR A 237 -12.01 -2.00 8.84
C THR A 237 -11.10 -0.78 8.91
N GLY A 238 -11.23 0.10 7.93
CA GLY A 238 -10.49 1.36 7.81
C GLY A 238 -11.42 2.54 7.56
N PHE A 239 -10.82 3.71 7.34
CA PHE A 239 -11.51 4.93 6.96
C PHE A 239 -10.94 5.53 5.68
N THR A 240 -11.78 6.20 4.91
CA THR A 240 -11.42 7.09 3.81
C THR A 240 -11.94 8.50 4.14
N GLY A 241 -11.52 9.50 3.36
CA GLY A 241 -12.00 10.88 3.51
C GLY A 241 -10.87 11.87 3.76
N ALA A 242 -11.16 12.97 4.46
CA ALA A 242 -10.20 14.04 4.71
C ALA A 242 -10.22 14.53 6.15
N VAL A 243 -9.06 14.97 6.64
CA VAL A 243 -8.84 15.52 7.99
C VAL A 243 -7.95 16.74 7.90
N GLU A 244 -8.23 17.73 8.74
CA GLU A 244 -7.41 18.89 8.97
C GLU A 244 -6.92 18.90 10.42
N PHE A 245 -5.63 18.69 10.61
CA PHE A 245 -4.95 18.80 11.90
C PHE A 245 -4.50 20.24 12.11
N ALA A 246 -4.60 20.74 13.33
CA ALA A 246 -4.11 22.06 13.72
C ALA A 246 -3.30 21.97 15.01
N ILE A 247 -2.27 22.81 15.14
CA ILE A 247 -1.49 22.92 16.38
C ILE A 247 -2.02 24.02 17.29
N GLY A 248 -2.08 23.73 18.59
CA GLY A 248 -2.45 24.66 19.64
C GLY A 248 -1.44 25.79 19.86
N ARG A 249 -1.78 26.77 20.70
CA ARG A 249 -0.89 27.92 20.97
C ARG A 249 0.38 27.52 21.75
N SER A 250 0.27 26.53 22.63
CA SER A 250 1.38 25.98 23.43
C SER A 250 2.41 25.20 22.61
N ALA A 251 2.05 24.76 21.40
CA ALA A 251 2.91 24.00 20.50
C ALA A 251 4.26 24.70 20.24
N GLY A 252 4.25 26.04 20.17
CA GLY A 252 5.43 26.86 19.89
C GLY A 252 6.53 26.80 20.96
N LEU A 253 6.28 26.19 22.12
CA LEU A 253 7.32 25.94 23.13
C LEU A 253 8.34 24.87 22.70
N ARG A 254 8.01 24.08 21.66
CA ARG A 254 8.88 23.07 21.05
C ARG A 254 8.97 23.28 19.54
N PRO A 255 9.75 24.28 19.08
CA PRO A 255 9.86 24.60 17.66
C PRO A 255 10.41 23.44 16.82
N ASP A 256 11.26 22.59 17.41
CA ASP A 256 11.76 21.34 16.83
C ASP A 256 10.62 20.35 16.51
N PHE A 257 9.65 20.21 17.42
CA PHE A 257 8.48 19.34 17.21
C PHE A 257 7.44 19.95 16.27
N VAL A 258 7.28 21.28 16.30
CA VAL A 258 6.50 21.99 15.27
C VAL A 258 7.09 21.72 13.88
N GLN A 259 8.42 21.79 13.76
CA GLN A 259 9.10 21.53 12.50
C GLN A 259 8.90 20.10 12.01
N LEU A 260 9.09 19.14 12.90
CA LEU A 260 8.84 17.73 12.61
C LEU A 260 7.37 17.45 12.24
N PHE A 261 6.40 18.08 12.91
CA PHE A 261 4.97 17.94 12.60
C PHE A 261 4.67 18.27 11.13
N TYR A 262 5.19 19.38 10.63
CA TYR A 262 5.01 19.75 9.22
C TYR A 262 5.83 18.85 8.27
N ALA A 263 7.05 18.47 8.64
CA ALA A 263 7.85 17.53 7.86
C ALA A 263 7.13 16.18 7.68
N LEU A 264 6.52 15.66 8.75
CA LEU A 264 5.73 14.42 8.71
C LEU A 264 4.43 14.59 7.89
N GLY A 265 3.79 15.76 7.94
CA GLY A 265 2.67 16.07 7.05
C GLY A 265 3.05 16.07 5.57
N GLN A 266 4.23 16.59 5.23
CA GLN A 266 4.78 16.55 3.87
C GLN A 266 5.27 15.16 3.47
N LEU A 267 5.71 14.34 4.42
CA LEU A 267 6.09 12.95 4.19
C LEU A 267 4.88 12.04 3.92
N ALA A 268 3.70 12.38 4.46
CA ALA A 268 2.51 11.53 4.42
C ALA A 268 2.13 11.00 3.02
N PRO A 269 2.15 11.79 1.92
CA PRO A 269 1.86 11.28 0.58
C PRO A 269 2.87 10.26 0.07
N TYR A 270 4.15 10.37 0.47
CA TYR A 270 5.20 9.44 0.05
C TYR A 270 5.06 8.10 0.76
N CYS A 271 4.77 8.10 2.06
CA CYS A 271 4.88 6.90 2.89
C CYS A 271 3.53 6.25 3.23
N GLY A 272 2.43 6.93 2.93
CA GLY A 272 1.08 6.51 3.29
C GLY A 272 0.85 6.45 4.81
N THR A 273 -0.38 6.13 5.19
CA THR A 273 -0.82 6.15 6.59
C THR A 273 -1.26 4.76 7.04
N GLY A 274 -0.87 4.38 8.26
CA GLY A 274 -1.32 3.15 8.89
C GLY A 274 -0.55 1.90 8.42
N HIS A 275 -1.24 0.76 8.42
CA HIS A 275 -0.67 -0.54 8.04
C HIS A 275 -1.10 -0.96 6.63
N LYS A 276 -0.30 -1.87 6.03
CA LYS A 276 -0.53 -2.48 4.70
C LYS A 276 -0.44 -1.50 3.51
N THR A 277 0.39 -0.46 3.62
CA THR A 277 0.65 0.52 2.55
C THR A 277 1.30 -0.06 1.30
N THR A 278 1.99 -1.20 1.41
CA THR A 278 2.54 -1.94 0.27
C THR A 278 1.48 -2.73 -0.51
N PHE A 279 0.25 -2.85 0.01
CA PHE A 279 -0.87 -3.57 -0.61
C PHE A 279 -2.00 -2.63 -1.05
N GLY A 280 -1.70 -1.33 -1.23
CA GLY A 280 -2.67 -0.35 -1.72
C GLY A 280 -3.62 0.23 -0.67
N LEU A 281 -3.39 -0.02 0.62
CA LEU A 281 -4.11 0.65 1.71
C LEU A 281 -3.37 1.92 2.17
N GLY A 282 -4.03 2.81 2.90
CA GLY A 282 -3.34 3.95 3.51
C GLY A 282 -2.84 5.03 2.54
N GLN A 283 -3.19 4.98 1.26
CA GLN A 283 -2.80 5.98 0.27
C GLN A 283 -3.28 7.37 0.72
N THR A 284 -2.31 8.26 0.92
CA THR A 284 -2.54 9.59 1.47
C THR A 284 -2.17 10.64 0.43
N ARG A 285 -2.88 11.76 0.44
CA ARG A 285 -2.63 12.94 -0.38
C ARG A 285 -2.61 14.17 0.50
N SER A 286 -1.79 15.14 0.12
CA SER A 286 -1.87 16.49 0.68
C SER A 286 -3.18 17.15 0.25
N GLN A 287 -3.64 18.11 1.04
CA GLN A 287 -4.86 18.89 0.79
C GLN A 287 -6.15 18.10 1.04
N TRP A 288 -7.29 18.75 0.78
CA TRP A 288 -8.64 18.31 1.10
C TRP A 288 -9.39 17.91 -0.19
N LEU A 289 -9.53 16.61 -0.47
CA LEU A 289 -9.98 16.05 -1.77
C LEU A 289 -11.39 15.42 -1.73
N THR A 290 -12.30 15.89 -0.88
CA THR A 290 -13.58 15.16 -0.59
C THR A 290 -14.69 15.23 -1.63
N GLU A 291 -14.44 15.75 -2.84
CA GLU A 291 -15.44 15.79 -3.92
C GLU A 291 -15.31 14.64 -4.94
N SER A 292 -14.36 13.71 -4.79
CA SER A 292 -14.20 12.62 -5.77
C SER A 292 -13.50 11.36 -5.24
N LEU A 293 -13.87 10.87 -4.05
CA LEU A 293 -13.42 9.53 -3.64
C LEU A 293 -14.39 8.49 -4.24
N PRO A 294 -13.91 7.47 -4.97
CA PRO A 294 -14.79 6.47 -5.55
C PRO A 294 -15.57 5.72 -4.46
N GLU A 295 -16.89 5.66 -4.59
CA GLU A 295 -17.83 5.15 -3.58
C GLU A 295 -17.67 3.65 -3.28
N VAL A 296 -16.97 2.88 -4.13
CA VAL A 296 -16.88 1.42 -4.02
C VAL A 296 -15.46 0.94 -4.29
N SER A 297 -14.79 0.40 -3.26
CA SER A 297 -13.53 -0.35 -3.42
C SER A 297 -13.83 -1.85 -3.38
N ILE A 298 -13.01 -2.70 -3.99
CA ILE A 298 -13.40 -4.11 -4.15
C ILE A 298 -12.83 -4.99 -3.08
N GLN A 299 -11.82 -4.48 -2.39
CA GLN A 299 -11.62 -4.96 -1.06
C GLN A 299 -12.93 -4.87 -0.24
N SER A 300 -13.84 -3.90 -0.47
CA SER A 300 -15.15 -3.86 0.20
C SER A 300 -16.22 -4.78 -0.37
N VAL A 301 -16.19 -5.13 -1.66
CA VAL A 301 -17.08 -6.16 -2.22
C VAL A 301 -16.63 -7.57 -1.80
N LEU A 302 -15.32 -7.85 -1.85
CA LEU A 302 -14.75 -9.08 -1.30
C LEU A 302 -15.00 -9.18 0.21
N ALA A 303 -14.93 -8.05 0.93
CA ALA A 303 -15.31 -7.98 2.34
C ALA A 303 -16.71 -8.46 2.59
N ALA A 304 -17.68 -7.86 1.89
CA ALA A 304 -19.08 -8.21 2.04
C ALA A 304 -19.31 -9.69 1.72
N ARG A 305 -18.64 -10.23 0.70
CA ARG A 305 -18.77 -11.64 0.33
C ARG A 305 -18.14 -12.58 1.35
N ILE A 306 -16.97 -12.25 1.90
CA ILE A 306 -16.34 -13.03 2.97
C ILE A 306 -17.23 -13.02 4.21
N ASP A 307 -17.80 -11.88 4.58
CA ASP A 307 -18.70 -11.76 5.74
C ASP A 307 -19.95 -12.62 5.55
N GLU A 308 -20.63 -12.50 4.40
CA GLU A 308 -21.81 -13.30 4.06
C GLU A 308 -21.53 -14.82 4.15
N LEU A 309 -20.42 -15.27 3.56
CA LEU A 309 -20.02 -16.68 3.60
C LEU A 309 -19.62 -17.13 5.01
N THR A 310 -18.98 -16.26 5.80
CA THR A 310 -18.59 -16.55 7.17
C THR A 310 -19.83 -16.74 8.05
N GLU A 311 -20.83 -15.87 7.92
CA GLU A 311 -22.11 -15.99 8.62
C GLU A 311 -22.81 -17.32 8.29
N LYS A 312 -22.91 -17.67 7.00
CA LYS A 312 -23.47 -18.96 6.54
C LYS A 312 -22.72 -20.15 7.14
N PHE A 313 -21.39 -20.14 7.12
CA PHE A 313 -20.59 -21.23 7.69
C PHE A 313 -20.66 -21.33 9.21
N MET A 314 -20.86 -20.21 9.91
CA MET A 314 -21.06 -20.19 11.36
C MET A 314 -22.45 -20.71 11.74
N ALA A 315 -23.50 -20.36 10.98
CA ALA A 315 -24.87 -20.83 11.23
C ALA A 315 -25.01 -22.36 11.19
N HIS A 316 -24.25 -23.05 10.32
CA HIS A 316 -24.27 -24.51 10.21
C HIS A 316 -23.49 -25.28 11.29
N ARG A 317 -22.70 -24.60 12.13
CA ARG A 317 -21.85 -25.26 13.13
C ARG A 317 -22.54 -25.34 14.49
N LYS A 318 -23.06 -26.53 14.84
CA LYS A 318 -23.73 -26.85 16.12
C LYS A 318 -22.88 -26.64 17.40
N ARG A 319 -21.58 -26.35 17.30
CA ARG A 319 -20.72 -26.02 18.46
C ARG A 319 -20.17 -24.61 18.28
N THR A 320 -20.73 -23.67 19.02
CA THR A 320 -20.36 -22.24 19.07
C THR A 320 -19.24 -21.92 20.06
N GLY A 321 -18.56 -22.93 20.62
CA GLY A 321 -17.52 -22.74 21.65
C GLY A 321 -16.10 -22.85 21.11
N GLY A 322 -15.42 -21.71 20.92
CA GLY A 322 -13.95 -21.60 20.74
C GLY A 322 -13.51 -20.79 19.50
N SER A 323 -12.44 -19.98 19.61
CA SER A 323 -11.93 -19.13 18.51
C SER A 323 -11.64 -19.92 17.22
N ARG A 324 -11.23 -21.18 17.38
CA ARG A 324 -10.89 -22.11 16.30
C ARG A 324 -12.05 -22.39 15.34
N ALA A 325 -13.30 -22.37 15.82
CA ALA A 325 -14.47 -22.58 14.96
C ALA A 325 -14.69 -21.39 14.00
N GLY A 326 -14.49 -20.16 14.50
CA GLY A 326 -14.55 -18.92 13.73
C GLY A 326 -13.40 -18.80 12.74
N GLU A 327 -12.16 -19.08 13.16
CA GLU A 327 -10.98 -19.02 12.29
C GLU A 327 -11.09 -19.97 11.08
N ILE A 328 -11.65 -21.18 11.28
CA ILE A 328 -11.86 -22.12 10.18
C ILE A 328 -12.99 -21.63 9.25
N ALA A 329 -14.06 -21.06 9.80
CA ALA A 329 -15.15 -20.52 8.99
C ALA A 329 -14.68 -19.33 8.15
N GLU A 330 -13.93 -18.40 8.74
CA GLU A 330 -13.32 -17.26 8.04
C GLU A 330 -12.30 -17.74 7.00
N THR A 331 -11.51 -18.78 7.29
CA THR A 331 -10.58 -19.36 6.31
C THR A 331 -11.33 -19.99 5.13
N TRP A 332 -12.42 -20.72 5.37
CA TRP A 332 -13.26 -21.29 4.31
C TRP A 332 -13.95 -20.20 3.50
N ALA A 333 -14.48 -19.17 4.16
CA ALA A 333 -15.12 -18.02 3.53
C ALA A 333 -14.11 -17.22 2.69
N THR A 334 -12.91 -16.96 3.22
CA THR A 334 -11.82 -16.32 2.48
C THR A 334 -11.46 -17.13 1.25
N ILE A 335 -11.16 -18.42 1.39
CA ILE A 335 -10.78 -19.28 0.27
C ILE A 335 -11.90 -19.41 -0.76
N LEU A 336 -13.15 -19.59 -0.31
CA LEU A 336 -14.28 -19.75 -1.22
C LEU A 336 -14.63 -18.44 -1.90
N ALA A 337 -14.67 -17.31 -1.19
CA ALA A 337 -14.86 -15.98 -1.78
C ALA A 337 -13.77 -15.73 -2.83
N ARG A 338 -12.50 -15.89 -2.47
CA ARG A 338 -11.36 -15.76 -3.39
C ARG A 338 -11.47 -16.66 -4.62
N ARG A 339 -11.84 -17.93 -4.44
CA ARG A 339 -12.05 -18.89 -5.54
C ARG A 339 -13.28 -18.55 -6.38
N GLU A 340 -14.33 -18.06 -5.74
CA GLU A 340 -15.51 -17.55 -6.40
C GLU A 340 -15.14 -16.36 -7.28
N LEU A 341 -14.23 -15.49 -6.81
CA LEU A 341 -13.72 -14.31 -7.52
C LEU A 341 -12.64 -14.60 -8.58
N GLY A 342 -12.53 -15.84 -9.05
CA GLY A 342 -11.70 -16.19 -10.21
C GLY A 342 -10.26 -16.60 -9.89
N GLU A 343 -9.80 -16.48 -8.63
CA GLU A 343 -8.44 -16.87 -8.27
C GLU A 343 -8.20 -18.38 -8.45
N SER A 344 -7.02 -18.74 -8.97
CA SER A 344 -6.62 -20.14 -9.09
C SER A 344 -6.36 -20.73 -7.69
N LEU A 345 -6.60 -22.04 -7.54
CA LEU A 345 -6.28 -22.73 -6.28
C LEU A 345 -4.78 -22.69 -5.97
N PHE A 346 -3.94 -22.59 -7.00
CA PHE A 346 -2.49 -22.48 -6.86
C PHE A 346 -2.10 -21.12 -6.27
N ASP A 347 -2.68 -20.04 -6.77
CA ASP A 347 -2.43 -18.69 -6.28
C ASP A 347 -2.93 -18.49 -4.85
N ILE A 348 -4.14 -18.99 -4.55
CA ILE A 348 -4.67 -18.95 -3.19
C ILE A 348 -3.77 -19.78 -2.25
N ALA A 349 -3.26 -20.93 -2.68
CA ALA A 349 -2.35 -21.75 -1.88
C ALA A 349 -1.02 -21.06 -1.60
N ALA A 350 -0.39 -20.51 -2.63
CA ALA A 350 0.86 -19.76 -2.52
C ALA A 350 0.68 -18.52 -1.62
N ASP A 351 -0.41 -17.78 -1.82
CA ASP A 351 -0.69 -16.57 -1.06
C ASP A 351 -1.03 -16.88 0.40
N LEU A 352 -1.83 -17.91 0.68
CA LEU A 352 -2.18 -18.29 2.05
C LEU A 352 -1.08 -19.05 2.80
N GLU A 353 0.04 -19.35 2.15
CA GLU A 353 1.11 -20.25 2.67
C GLU A 353 0.54 -21.59 3.12
N MET A 354 -0.39 -22.13 2.30
CA MET A 354 -1.08 -23.38 2.56
C MET A 354 -0.78 -24.38 1.44
N PRO A 355 -0.70 -25.69 1.74
CA PRO A 355 -0.57 -26.69 0.69
C PRO A 355 -1.74 -26.63 -0.29
N TYR A 356 -1.46 -26.77 -1.59
CA TYR A 356 -2.48 -26.75 -2.66
C TYR A 356 -3.63 -27.73 -2.39
N GLU A 357 -3.32 -28.96 -1.95
CA GLU A 357 -4.33 -29.96 -1.64
C GLU A 357 -5.21 -29.56 -0.45
N THR A 358 -4.68 -28.79 0.51
CA THR A 358 -5.46 -28.24 1.62
C THR A 358 -6.45 -27.19 1.12
N VAL A 359 -6.01 -26.25 0.28
CA VAL A 359 -6.89 -25.21 -0.30
C VAL A 359 -7.99 -25.83 -1.17
N LYS A 360 -7.62 -26.80 -2.03
CA LYS A 360 -8.57 -27.56 -2.85
C LYS A 360 -9.60 -28.31 -2.00
N THR A 361 -9.16 -28.92 -0.90
CA THR A 361 -10.05 -29.58 0.06
C THR A 361 -10.99 -28.57 0.73
N TYR A 362 -10.48 -27.42 1.15
CA TYR A 362 -11.29 -26.39 1.81
C TYR A 362 -12.35 -25.80 0.87
N VAL A 363 -12.04 -25.56 -0.40
CA VAL A 363 -13.05 -25.18 -1.42
C VAL A 363 -14.13 -26.24 -1.57
N LYS A 364 -13.75 -27.52 -1.63
CA LYS A 364 -14.72 -28.62 -1.75
C LYS A 364 -15.65 -28.68 -0.52
N LEU A 365 -15.10 -28.54 0.68
CA LEU A 365 -15.86 -28.54 1.93
C LEU A 365 -16.78 -27.31 2.04
N ALA A 366 -16.28 -26.12 1.70
CA ALA A 366 -17.05 -24.88 1.71
C ALA A 366 -18.24 -24.93 0.74
N ARG A 367 -18.03 -25.40 -0.51
CA ARG A 367 -19.11 -25.60 -1.48
C ARG A 367 -20.14 -26.63 -1.03
N ARG A 368 -19.70 -27.71 -0.37
CA ARG A 368 -20.61 -28.73 0.15
C ARG A 368 -21.47 -28.16 1.27
N ALA A 369 -20.92 -27.30 2.12
CA ALA A 369 -21.67 -26.66 3.20
C ALA A 369 -22.80 -25.76 2.66
N LEU A 370 -22.55 -24.98 1.59
CA LEU A 370 -23.58 -24.14 0.96
C LEU A 370 -24.69 -24.96 0.27
N LYS A 371 -24.38 -26.14 -0.28
CA LYS A 371 -25.38 -27.01 -0.94
C LYS A 371 -26.36 -27.70 0.02
N VAL A 372 -26.19 -27.54 1.33
CA VAL A 372 -27.15 -28.05 2.33
C VAL A 372 -28.24 -27.00 2.60
N GLU A 373 -28.13 -25.79 2.03
CA GLU A 373 -29.03 -24.63 2.21
C GLU A 373 -30.04 -24.45 1.05
N ASP A 374 -29.76 -24.98 -0.14
CA ASP A 374 -30.68 -25.05 -1.30
C ASP A 374 -31.43 -26.39 -1.30
#